data_AF-A0A3M1CH18-F1
#
_entry.id   AF-A0A3M1CH18-F1
#
_cell.length_a   1.000
_cell.length_b   1.000
_cell.length_c   1.000
_cell.angle_alpha   90.00
_cell.angle_beta   90.00
_cell.angle_gamma   90.00
#
_symmetry.space_group_name_H-M   'P 1'
#
loop_
_entity.id
_entity.type
_entity.pdbx_description
1 polymer ?
#
loop_
_entity_poly.entity_id
_entity_poly.type
_entity_poly.pdbx_seq_one_letter_code
_entity_poly.pdbx_strand_id
1 'polypeptide(L)'
;MCKINRKNLSWRGGFSVAKKVRVTLSLDSNLAREIGMEGRRRGVSRSSVVEEALKLWARHRLEKELERGYSQMAGEDREIAEQFLPASREAIE
;
A
#
# COMPACT_ATOMS: atom_id res chain seq x y z
N MET A 1 25.10 -5.88 39.50
CA MET A 1 24.87 -6.92 38.47
C MET A 1 23.56 -7.63 38.82
N CYS A 2 22.44 -7.29 38.17
CA CYS A 2 21.12 -7.83 38.54
C CYS A 2 20.36 -8.27 37.28
N LYS A 3 20.20 -9.59 37.13
CA LYS A 3 19.44 -10.24 36.04
C LYS A 3 17.96 -10.22 36.41
N ILE A 4 17.15 -9.41 35.73
CA ILE A 4 15.69 -9.45 35.88
C ILE A 4 15.10 -10.20 34.68
N ASN A 5 14.72 -11.45 34.93
CA ASN A 5 14.06 -12.36 34.02
C ASN A 5 12.53 -12.15 34.13
N ARG A 6 11.93 -11.35 33.24
CA ARG A 6 10.47 -11.17 33.18
C ARG A 6 9.84 -12.17 32.21
N LYS A 7 9.65 -13.40 32.68
CA LYS A 7 8.69 -14.33 32.07
C LYS A 7 7.29 -14.00 32.59
N ASN A 8 6.31 -14.03 31.68
CA ASN A 8 4.87 -14.09 31.93
C ASN A 8 4.22 -12.92 32.69
N LEU A 9 3.82 -11.88 31.95
CA LEU A 9 2.60 -11.14 32.27
C LEU A 9 1.59 -11.32 31.13
N SER A 10 0.58 -12.14 31.39
CA SER A 10 -0.60 -12.32 30.55
C SER A 10 -1.47 -11.07 30.60
N TRP A 11 -1.49 -10.30 29.52
CA TRP A 11 -2.50 -9.26 29.30
C TRP A 11 -3.63 -9.84 28.44
N ARG A 12 -4.77 -10.12 29.08
CA ARG A 12 -6.05 -10.31 28.38
C ARG A 12 -6.54 -8.92 27.98
N GLY A 13 -6.23 -8.54 26.75
CA GLY A 13 -6.79 -7.37 26.08
C GLY A 13 -6.71 -7.63 24.59
N GLY A 14 -7.86 -7.81 23.95
CA GLY A 14 -7.97 -8.11 22.53
C GLY A 14 -7.55 -6.90 21.68
N PHE A 15 -6.26 -6.66 21.56
CA PHE A 15 -5.66 -6.03 20.40
C PHE A 15 -5.40 -7.17 19.41
N SER A 16 -6.03 -7.15 18.23
CA SER A 16 -5.62 -8.02 17.14
C SER A 16 -4.17 -7.67 16.79
N VAL A 17 -3.23 -8.43 17.34
CA VAL A 17 -1.81 -8.29 17.03
C VAL A 17 -1.70 -8.52 15.53
N ALA A 18 -1.43 -7.47 14.76
CA ALA A 18 -1.15 -7.58 13.35
C ALA A 18 -0.08 -8.66 13.18
N LYS A 19 -0.41 -9.76 12.48
CA LYS A 19 0.49 -10.88 12.29
C LYS A 19 1.70 -10.39 11.50
N LYS A 20 2.83 -10.21 12.18
CA LYS A 20 4.10 -9.84 11.54
C LYS A 20 4.75 -11.09 10.96
N VAL A 21 4.99 -11.08 9.65
CA VAL A 21 5.72 -12.13 8.94
C VAL A 21 7.16 -11.67 8.74
N ARG A 22 8.13 -12.54 9.05
CA ARG A 22 9.55 -12.27 8.77
C ARG A 22 9.84 -12.68 7.33
N VAL A 23 10.44 -11.77 6.58
CA VAL A 23 10.88 -12.00 5.20
C VAL A 23 12.37 -11.74 5.12
N THR A 24 13.11 -12.62 4.45
CA THR A 24 14.52 -12.43 4.10
C THR A 24 14.58 -12.15 2.60
N LEU A 25 15.20 -11.05 2.20
CA LEU A 25 15.31 -10.66 0.80
C LEU A 25 16.73 -10.15 0.50
N SER A 26 17.17 -10.38 -0.73
CA SER A 26 18.41 -9.84 -1.26
C SER A 26 18.10 -8.52 -1.96
N LEU A 27 18.77 -7.44 -1.54
CA LEU A 27 18.61 -6.10 -2.10
C LEU A 27 19.96 -5.59 -2.62
N ASP A 28 19.89 -4.61 -3.52
CA ASP A 28 21.08 -3.84 -3.90
C ASP A 28 21.71 -3.18 -2.67
N SER A 29 23.04 -3.21 -2.61
CA SER A 29 23.81 -2.70 -1.48
C SER A 29 23.64 -1.19 -1.25
N ASN A 30 23.45 -0.41 -2.32
CA ASN A 30 23.22 1.03 -2.24
C ASN A 30 21.84 1.31 -1.66
N LEU A 31 20.82 0.59 -2.12
CA LEU A 31 19.45 0.71 -1.61
C LEU A 31 19.37 0.36 -0.11
N ALA A 32 20.04 -0.72 0.31
CA ALA A 32 20.12 -1.10 1.71
C ALA A 32 20.81 -0.02 2.57
N ARG A 33 21.82 0.66 2.01
CA ARG A 33 22.51 1.78 2.67
C ARG A 33 21.61 3.00 2.82
N GLU A 34 20.88 3.38 1.77
CA GLU A 34 19.94 4.50 1.77
C GLU A 34 18.83 4.32 2.81
N ILE A 35 18.20 3.14 2.86
CA ILE A 35 17.22 2.79 3.89
C ILE A 35 17.82 2.93 5.30
N GLY A 36 19.07 2.52 5.46
CA GLY A 36 19.81 2.70 6.71
C GLY A 36 20.07 4.16 7.08
N MET A 37 20.39 5.01 6.11
CA MET A 37 20.60 6.45 6.31
C MET A 37 19.29 7.14 6.70
N GLU A 38 18.20 6.85 5.99
CA GLU A 38 16.88 7.42 6.29
C GLU A 38 16.34 6.96 7.64
N GLY A 39 16.54 5.69 8.00
CA GLY A 39 16.21 5.20 9.34
C GLY A 39 16.95 5.98 10.43
N ARG A 40 18.25 6.23 10.26
CA ARG A 40 19.04 7.05 11.20
C ARG A 40 18.55 8.49 11.26
N ARG A 41 18.26 9.11 10.11
CA ARG A 41 17.79 10.49 10.02
C ARG A 41 16.46 10.69 10.75
N ARG A 42 15.55 9.71 10.63
CA ARG A 42 14.21 9.75 11.25
C ARG A 42 14.16 9.13 12.64
N GLY A 43 15.25 8.56 13.14
CA GLY A 43 15.31 7.89 14.44
C GLY A 43 14.48 6.59 14.51
N VAL A 44 14.26 5.92 13.38
CA VAL A 44 13.45 4.70 13.27
C VAL A 44 14.26 3.50 12.77
N SER A 45 13.76 2.29 13.00
CA SER A 45 14.41 1.07 12.51
C SER A 45 14.29 0.93 10.99
N ARG A 46 15.26 0.25 10.37
CA ARG A 46 15.22 -0.04 8.92
C ARG A 46 13.95 -0.76 8.51
N SER A 47 13.47 -1.70 9.34
CA SER A 47 12.23 -2.42 9.07
C SER A 47 11.00 -1.51 9.08
N SER A 48 10.99 -0.48 9.94
CA SER A 48 9.90 0.52 9.95
C SER A 48 9.89 1.34 8.67
N VAL A 49 11.05 1.75 8.17
CA VAL A 49 11.17 2.48 6.89
C VAL A 49 10.67 1.61 5.73
N VAL A 50 11.07 0.33 5.69
CA VAL A 50 10.62 -0.60 4.67
C VAL A 50 9.11 -0.85 4.75
N GLU A 51 8.56 -1.01 5.96
CA GLU A 51 7.13 -1.22 6.14
C GLU A 51 6.31 -0.02 5.65
N GLU A 52 6.76 1.20 5.94
CA GLU A 52 6.13 2.43 5.47
C GLU A 52 6.23 2.58 3.95
N ALA A 53 7.41 2.31 3.37
CA ALA A 53 7.60 2.33 1.93
C ALA A 53 6.69 1.31 1.21
N LEU A 54 6.54 0.10 1.76
CA LEU A 54 5.64 -0.91 1.22
C LEU A 54 4.17 -0.49 1.28
N LYS A 55 3.74 0.15 2.37
CA LYS A 55 2.37 0.69 2.50
C LYS A 55 2.10 1.79 1.46
N LEU A 56 3.05 2.72 1.31
CA LEU A 56 2.95 3.80 0.32
C LEU A 56 2.94 3.25 -1.10
N TRP A 57 3.80 2.28 -1.40
CA TRP A 57 3.85 1.65 -2.71
C TRP A 57 2.55 0.89 -3.03
N ALA A 58 2.01 0.13 -2.07
CA ALA A 58 0.74 -0.57 -2.25
C ALA A 58 -0.42 0.39 -2.54
N ARG A 59 -0.48 1.51 -1.81
CA ARG A 59 -1.47 2.56 -2.06
C ARG A 59 -1.32 3.16 -3.46
N HIS A 60 -0.10 3.52 -3.85
CA HIS A 60 0.14 4.12 -5.16
C HIS A 60 -0.14 3.14 -6.31
N ARG A 61 0.11 1.85 -6.11
CA ARG A 61 -0.25 0.81 -7.08
C ARG A 61 -1.76 0.74 -7.26
N LEU A 62 -2.53 0.77 -6.17
CA LEU A 62 -4.00 0.79 -6.23
C LEU A 62 -4.51 2.04 -6.96
N GLU A 63 -3.96 3.21 -6.67
CA GLU A 63 -4.31 4.46 -7.36
C GLU A 63 -4.04 4.37 -8.88
N LYS A 64 -2.90 3.78 -9.29
CA LYS A 64 -2.60 3.54 -10.71
C LYS A 64 -3.49 2.50 -11.37
N GLU A 65 -3.90 1.47 -10.66
CA GLU A 65 -4.84 0.46 -11.16
C GLU A 65 -6.24 1.08 -11.36
N LEU A 66 -6.67 1.97 -10.46
CA LEU A 66 -7.90 2.76 -10.62
C LEU A 66 -7.81 3.71 -11.83
N GLU A 67 -6.72 4.47 -11.95
CA GLU A 67 -6.49 5.37 -13.08
C GLU A 67 -6.53 4.62 -14.42
N ARG A 68 -5.93 3.42 -14.48
CA ARG A 68 -6.01 2.56 -15.66
C ARG A 68 -7.44 2.09 -15.96
N GLY A 69 -8.19 1.64 -14.94
CA GLY A 69 -9.58 1.22 -15.12
C GLY A 69 -10.46 2.34 -15.66
N TYR A 70 -10.33 3.55 -15.10
CA TYR A 70 -11.06 4.73 -15.59
C TYR A 70 -10.63 5.13 -16.99
N SER A 71 -9.33 5.09 -17.31
CA SER A 71 -8.84 5.42 -18.64
C SER A 71 -9.31 4.42 -19.71
N GLN A 72 -9.49 3.15 -19.34
CA GLN A 72 -10.01 2.12 -20.24
C GLN A 72 -11.52 2.30 -20.47
N MET A 73 -12.28 2.62 -19.42
CA MET A 73 -13.73 2.90 -19.53
C MET A 73 -14.04 4.19 -20.30
N ALA A 74 -13.17 5.22 -20.20
CA ALA A 74 -13.37 6.48 -20.93
C ALA A 74 -13.30 6.32 -22.46
N GLY A 75 -12.60 5.29 -22.96
CA GLY A 75 -12.60 4.96 -24.39
C GLY A 75 -13.91 4.32 -24.84
N GLU A 76 -14.45 3.41 -24.04
CA GLU A 76 -15.69 2.68 -24.31
C GLU A 76 -16.92 3.58 -24.16
N ASP A 77 -16.93 4.49 -23.19
CA ASP A 77 -18.04 5.41 -22.93
C ASP A 77 -18.31 6.37 -24.09
N ARG A 78 -17.28 6.79 -24.84
CA ARG A 78 -17.48 7.67 -25.99
C ARG A 78 -18.15 6.96 -27.16
N GLU A 79 -17.74 5.73 -27.46
CA GLU A 79 -18.35 4.94 -28.53
C GLU A 79 -19.79 4.54 -28.19
N ILE A 80 -20.05 4.17 -26.94
CA ILE A 80 -21.40 3.83 -26.46
C ILE A 80 -22.29 5.09 -26.47
N ALA A 81 -21.81 6.22 -25.96
CA ALA A 81 -22.58 7.47 -25.99
C ALA A 81 -22.93 7.89 -27.42
N GLU A 82 -21.98 7.82 -28.36
CA GLU A 82 -22.22 8.16 -29.76
C GLU A 82 -23.20 7.20 -30.45
N GLN A 83 -23.21 5.91 -30.08
CA GLN A 83 -24.17 4.92 -30.60
C GLN A 83 -25.60 5.08 -30.05
N PHE A 84 -25.77 5.55 -28.80
CA PHE A 84 -27.09 5.67 -28.16
C PHE A 84 -27.71 7.08 -28.22
N LEU A 85 -26.99 8.09 -28.74
CA LEU A 85 -27.52 9.44 -29.01
C LEU A 85 -28.81 9.47 -29.86
N PRO A 86 -29.00 8.62 -30.89
CA PRO A 86 -30.24 8.60 -31.67
C PRO A 86 -31.44 8.09 -30.87
N ALA A 87 -31.26 7.03 -30.06
CA ALA A 87 -32.32 6.42 -29.27
C ALA A 87 -32.78 7.29 -28.09
N SER A 88 -31.87 8.10 -27.54
CA SER A 88 -32.19 9.03 -26.45
C SER A 88 -32.89 10.31 -26.93
N ARG A 89 -32.83 10.63 -28.23
CA ARG A 89 -33.61 11.72 -28.84
C ARG A 89 -35.09 11.37 -28.99
N GLU A 90 -35.42 10.13 -29.34
CA GLU A 90 -36.82 9.68 -29.45
C GLU A 90 -37.53 9.59 -28.08
N ALA A 91 -36.80 9.42 -26.98
CA ALA A 91 -37.39 9.31 -25.64
C ALA A 91 -37.78 10.66 -24.99
N ILE A 92 -37.35 11.78 -25.59
CA ILE A 92 -37.64 13.14 -25.11
C ILE A 92 -38.73 13.83 -25.97
N GLU A 93 -39.14 13.19 -27.07
CA GLU A 93 -40.23 13.62 -27.95
C GLU A 93 -41.54 12.89 -27.60
#